data_AF-A0A177IR49-F1
#
_entry.id   AF-A0A177IR49-F1
#
_cell.length_a   1.000
_cell.length_b   1.000
_cell.length_c   1.000
_cell.angle_alpha   90.00
_cell.angle_beta   90.00
_cell.angle_gamma   90.00
#
_symmetry.space_group_name_H-M   'P 1'
#
loop_
_entity.id
_entity.type
_entity.pdbx_description
1 polymer ?
#
loop_
_entity_poly.entity_id
_entity_poly.type
_entity_poly.pdbx_seq_one_letter_code
_entity_poly.pdbx_strand_id
1 'polypeptide(L)'
;MFNPFRRNRSKSTLRPPRAPGDTIRQHDAQELRAWAAGRAFVEAFVEPETVVNEMSVVLVDESGQFIRRPIGGPKGIDAVAKLLGCPVYDVEETGYPQRMRERLERERILRRREEQRQRRKDFEAREVRRKAKEAQENEGS
;
A
#
# COMPACT_ATOMS: atom_id res chain seq x y z
N MET A 1 36.30 12.73 -19.05
CA MET A 1 36.08 11.30 -18.71
C MET A 1 34.80 10.86 -19.39
N PHE A 2 34.91 10.00 -20.41
CA PHE A 2 33.79 9.53 -21.24
C PHE A 2 32.95 8.48 -20.51
N ASN A 3 31.62 8.50 -20.69
CA ASN A 3 30.73 7.41 -20.23
C ASN A 3 29.96 6.83 -21.45
N PRO A 4 30.42 5.73 -22.07
CA PRO A 4 29.96 5.30 -23.40
C PRO A 4 28.77 4.32 -23.42
N PHE A 5 28.01 4.13 -22.32
CA PHE A 5 26.87 3.19 -22.30
C PHE A 5 25.58 3.84 -21.82
N ARG A 6 25.09 4.85 -22.55
CA ARG A 6 23.67 5.21 -22.49
C ARG A 6 22.89 4.14 -23.27
N ARG A 7 22.51 3.05 -22.60
CA ARG A 7 21.55 2.09 -23.16
C ARG A 7 20.29 2.87 -23.52
N ASN A 8 20.08 3.04 -24.82
CA ASN A 8 18.81 3.45 -25.40
C ASN A 8 17.80 2.35 -25.02
N ARG A 9 17.05 2.53 -23.92
CA ARG A 9 15.92 1.63 -23.62
C ARG A 9 14.96 1.77 -24.78
N SER A 10 14.84 0.72 -25.59
CA SER A 10 13.70 0.61 -26.50
C SER A 10 12.44 0.88 -25.68
N LYS A 11 11.62 1.85 -26.11
CA LYS A 11 10.34 2.13 -25.46
C LYS A 11 9.55 0.82 -25.48
N SER A 12 9.28 0.23 -24.32
CA SER A 12 8.37 -0.91 -24.24
C SER A 12 7.05 -0.49 -24.87
N THR A 13 6.55 -1.27 -25.84
CA THR A 13 5.23 -1.05 -26.44
C THR A 13 4.09 -1.29 -25.45
N LEU A 14 4.39 -1.94 -24.32
CA LEU A 14 3.50 -2.04 -23.17
C LEU A 14 3.36 -0.66 -22.54
N ARG A 15 2.20 -0.03 -22.79
CA ARG A 15 1.78 1.13 -22.02
C ARG A 15 1.16 0.64 -20.73
N PRO A 16 1.56 1.19 -19.59
CA PRO A 16 0.87 0.91 -18.34
C PRO A 16 -0.59 1.35 -18.44
N PRO A 17 -1.48 0.73 -17.65
CA PRO A 17 -2.86 1.17 -17.57
C PRO A 17 -2.91 2.64 -17.12
N ARG A 18 -3.78 3.43 -17.75
CA ARG A 18 -3.99 4.84 -17.40
C ARG A 18 -5.47 5.18 -17.52
N ALA A 19 -5.92 6.08 -16.65
CA ALA A 19 -7.24 6.68 -16.74
C ALA A 19 -7.42 7.52 -18.02
N PRO A 20 -8.66 7.69 -18.51
CA PRO A 20 -8.96 8.63 -19.59
C PRO A 20 -8.40 10.03 -19.29
N GLY A 21 -7.69 10.61 -20.24
CA GLY A 21 -7.07 11.93 -20.09
C GLY A 21 -5.73 11.95 -19.32
N ASP A 22 -5.19 10.80 -18.95
CA ASP A 22 -3.94 10.63 -18.19
C ASP A 22 -3.95 11.35 -16.82
N THR A 23 -5.13 11.44 -16.18
CA THR A 23 -5.32 12.17 -14.92
C THR A 23 -6.25 11.43 -13.95
N ILE A 24 -6.35 11.95 -12.73
CA ILE A 24 -7.12 11.35 -11.63
C ILE A 24 -8.61 11.23 -11.97
N ARG A 25 -9.23 10.07 -11.68
CA ARG A 25 -10.67 9.89 -11.86
C ARG A 25 -11.42 10.63 -10.77
N GLN A 26 -12.67 11.01 -11.04
CA GLN A 26 -13.48 11.78 -10.10
C GLN A 26 -13.68 11.07 -8.75
N HIS A 27 -13.91 9.76 -8.76
CA HIS A 27 -14.05 8.95 -7.55
C HIS A 27 -12.75 8.95 -6.71
N ASP A 28 -11.60 8.74 -7.35
CA ASP A 28 -10.29 8.79 -6.70
C ASP A 28 -10.05 10.16 -6.05
N ALA A 29 -10.35 11.24 -6.77
CA ALA A 29 -10.21 12.61 -6.27
C ALA A 29 -11.13 12.88 -5.06
N GLN A 30 -12.36 12.36 -5.07
CA GLN A 30 -13.28 12.49 -3.95
C GLN A 30 -12.77 11.76 -2.71
N GLU A 31 -12.26 10.54 -2.86
CA GLU A 31 -11.68 9.79 -1.74
C GLU A 31 -10.45 10.48 -1.16
N LEU A 32 -9.53 10.96 -2.00
CA LEU A 32 -8.36 11.71 -1.54
C LEU A 32 -8.76 12.97 -0.76
N ARG A 33 -9.75 13.71 -1.26
CA ARG A 33 -10.26 14.92 -0.58
C ARG A 33 -10.94 14.56 0.75
N ALA A 34 -11.81 13.56 0.75
CA ALA A 34 -12.52 13.12 1.95
C ALA A 34 -11.56 12.59 3.01
N TRP A 35 -10.52 11.87 2.58
CA TRP A 35 -9.48 11.40 3.48
C TRP A 35 -8.61 12.55 4.00
N ALA A 36 -8.25 13.54 3.18
CA ALA A 36 -7.47 14.69 3.67
C ALA A 36 -8.27 15.59 4.63
N ALA A 37 -9.61 15.60 4.55
CA ALA A 37 -10.46 16.45 5.36
C ALA A 37 -10.28 16.20 6.87
N GLY A 38 -10.08 17.28 7.63
CA GLY A 38 -9.95 17.24 9.09
C GLY A 38 -8.58 16.81 9.62
N ARG A 39 -7.62 16.49 8.74
CA ARG A 39 -6.23 16.20 9.12
C ARG A 39 -5.43 17.49 9.19
N ALA A 40 -4.58 17.62 10.21
CA ALA A 40 -3.81 18.84 10.42
C ALA A 40 -2.70 19.00 9.37
N PHE A 41 -2.08 17.88 8.97
CA PHE A 41 -0.99 17.89 8.02
C PHE A 41 -1.07 16.66 7.10
N VAL A 42 -0.89 16.88 5.80
CA VAL A 42 -0.89 15.81 4.79
C VAL A 42 0.25 16.07 3.82
N GLU A 43 0.97 15.01 3.48
CA GLU A 43 1.96 14.99 2.40
C GLU A 43 1.54 13.96 1.35
N ALA A 44 1.77 14.28 0.07
CA ALA A 44 1.51 13.39 -1.05
C ALA A 44 2.81 12.80 -1.60
N PHE A 45 2.87 11.48 -1.73
CA PHE A 45 4.00 10.75 -2.31
C PHE A 45 3.55 10.06 -3.59
N VAL A 46 4.12 10.47 -4.72
CA VAL A 46 3.81 9.91 -6.04
C VAL A 46 4.60 8.63 -6.23
N GLU A 47 3.89 7.56 -6.57
CA GLU A 47 4.48 6.30 -7.03
C GLU A 47 4.46 6.27 -8.56
N PRO A 48 5.57 5.92 -9.22
CA PRO A 48 5.61 5.80 -10.67
C PRO A 48 4.68 4.69 -11.15
N GLU A 49 4.22 4.84 -12.40
CA GLU A 49 3.50 3.77 -13.09
C GLU A 49 4.41 2.53 -13.26
N THR A 50 3.81 1.35 -13.17
CA THR A 50 4.47 0.05 -13.40
C THR A 50 3.76 -0.70 -14.51
N VAL A 51 4.29 -1.85 -14.95
CA VAL A 51 3.67 -2.67 -16.02
C VAL A 51 2.20 -3.02 -15.71
N VAL A 52 1.86 -3.22 -14.43
CA VAL A 52 0.53 -3.68 -14.00
C VAL A 52 -0.27 -2.62 -13.23
N ASN A 53 0.36 -1.58 -12.71
CA ASN A 53 -0.30 -0.54 -11.91
C ASN A 53 -0.13 0.83 -12.56
N GLU A 54 -1.22 1.60 -12.58
CA GLU A 54 -1.19 3.01 -12.97
C GLU A 54 -0.32 3.83 -12.01
N MET A 55 0.06 5.05 -12.43
CA MET A 55 0.67 6.02 -11.53
C MET A 55 -0.28 6.28 -10.36
N SER A 56 0.28 6.39 -9.16
CA SER A 56 -0.46 6.36 -7.91
C SER A 56 0.04 7.46 -6.98
N VAL A 57 -0.81 7.93 -6.07
CA VAL A 57 -0.40 8.81 -4.98
C VAL A 57 -0.74 8.17 -3.65
N VAL A 58 0.18 8.29 -2.71
CA VAL A 58 -0.02 7.93 -1.30
C VAL A 58 -0.06 9.21 -0.49
N LEU A 59 -1.20 9.49 0.14
CA LEU A 59 -1.29 10.57 1.13
C LEU A 59 -0.88 10.02 2.48
N VAL A 60 -0.10 10.79 3.24
CA VAL A 60 0.36 10.41 4.58
C VAL A 60 0.12 11.56 5.56
N ASP A 61 -0.60 11.27 6.65
CA ASP A 61 -0.89 12.24 7.71
C ASP A 61 0.19 12.28 8.79
N GLU A 62 0.08 13.22 9.75
CA GLU A 62 1.04 13.39 10.85
C GLU A 62 1.28 12.14 11.70
N SER A 63 0.32 11.21 11.74
CA SER A 63 0.40 9.96 12.50
C SER A 63 0.93 8.78 11.69
N GLY A 64 1.21 9.00 10.40
CA GLY A 64 1.61 7.96 9.46
C GLY A 64 0.46 7.10 8.96
N GLN A 65 -0.81 7.48 9.19
CA GLN A 65 -1.90 6.88 8.43
C GLN A 65 -1.78 7.31 6.98
N PHE A 66 -2.25 6.43 6.09
CA PHE A 66 -2.17 6.71 4.67
C PHE A 66 -3.36 6.15 3.89
N ILE A 67 -3.61 6.74 2.73
CA ILE A 67 -4.46 6.20 1.67
C ILE A 67 -3.68 6.21 0.36
N ARG A 68 -3.91 5.23 -0.50
CA ARG A 68 -3.32 5.15 -1.85
C ARG A 68 -4.43 5.19 -2.88
N ARG A 69 -4.33 6.07 -3.89
CA ARG A 69 -5.25 6.08 -5.03
C ARG A 69 -4.49 6.23 -6.36
N PRO A 70 -4.97 5.59 -7.44
CA PRO A 70 -4.45 5.84 -8.78
C PRO A 70 -4.75 7.28 -9.23
N ILE A 71 -3.79 7.89 -9.90
CA ILE A 71 -3.89 9.26 -10.45
C ILE A 71 -3.80 9.25 -11.98
N GLY A 72 -3.85 8.07 -12.59
CA GLY A 72 -3.74 7.86 -14.03
C GLY A 72 -2.31 7.99 -14.49
N GLY A 73 -1.88 9.21 -14.83
CA GLY A 73 -0.56 9.52 -15.36
C GLY A 73 0.00 10.84 -14.86
N PRO A 74 1.06 11.39 -15.50
CA PRO A 74 1.76 12.58 -15.00
C PRO A 74 0.89 13.81 -14.78
N LYS A 75 -0.19 14.00 -15.56
CA LYS A 75 -1.14 15.12 -15.36
C LYS A 75 -1.92 15.00 -14.04
N GLY A 76 -2.05 13.78 -13.51
CA GLY A 76 -2.63 13.51 -12.21
C GLY A 76 -1.86 14.17 -11.07
N ILE A 77 -0.54 14.35 -11.20
CA ILE A 77 0.31 15.00 -10.18
C ILE A 77 -0.15 16.45 -9.97
N ASP A 78 -0.27 17.21 -11.06
CA ASP A 78 -0.75 18.60 -11.02
C ASP A 78 -2.19 18.68 -10.51
N ALA A 79 -3.04 17.71 -10.87
CA ALA A 79 -4.42 17.64 -10.41
C ALA A 79 -4.49 17.42 -8.89
N VAL A 80 -3.65 16.53 -8.34
CA VAL A 80 -3.56 16.28 -6.90
C VAL A 80 -3.03 17.51 -6.17
N ALA A 81 -1.97 18.14 -6.68
CA ALA A 81 -1.39 19.35 -6.09
C ALA A 81 -2.44 20.46 -5.97
N LYS A 82 -3.22 20.71 -7.04
CA LYS A 82 -4.33 21.69 -7.03
C LYS A 82 -5.49 21.28 -6.14
N LEU A 83 -5.81 19.98 -6.09
CA LEU A 83 -6.93 19.44 -5.33
C LEU A 83 -6.73 19.57 -3.82
N LEU A 84 -5.52 19.28 -3.34
CA LEU A 84 -5.21 19.14 -1.92
C LEU A 84 -4.41 20.32 -1.35
N GLY A 85 -3.67 21.05 -2.18
CA GLY A 85 -2.82 22.16 -1.72
C GLY A 85 -1.69 21.73 -0.78
N CYS A 86 -1.31 20.44 -0.81
CA CYS A 86 -0.27 19.88 0.05
C CYS A 86 1.06 19.70 -0.70
N PRO A 87 2.18 19.53 0.03
CA PRO A 87 3.46 19.15 -0.57
C PRO A 87 3.36 17.81 -1.31
N VAL A 88 3.94 17.75 -2.51
CA VAL A 88 4.00 16.55 -3.36
C VAL A 88 5.45 16.16 -3.57
N TYR A 89 5.76 14.90 -3.28
CA TYR A 89 7.10 14.32 -3.37
C TYR A 89 7.11 13.11 -4.30
N ASP A 90 8.23 12.88 -4.97
CA ASP A 90 8.49 11.61 -5.66
C ASP A 90 9.01 10.58 -4.65
N VAL A 91 8.35 9.42 -4.57
CA VAL A 91 8.75 8.35 -3.66
C VAL A 91 10.08 7.71 -4.05
N GLU A 92 10.47 7.70 -5.32
CA GLU A 92 11.75 7.15 -5.76
C GLU A 92 12.92 8.03 -5.31
N GLU A 93 12.68 9.33 -5.15
CA GLU A 93 13.67 10.30 -4.68
C GLU A 93 13.72 10.38 -3.15
N THR A 94 12.56 10.52 -2.51
CA THR A 94 12.46 10.82 -1.07
C THR A 94 12.24 9.57 -0.20
N GLY A 95 11.69 8.51 -0.78
CA GLY A 95 11.15 7.38 -0.04
C GLY A 95 9.89 7.75 0.76
N TYR A 96 9.33 6.75 1.45
CA TYR A 96 8.21 6.98 2.36
C TYR A 96 8.66 7.61 3.68
N PRO A 97 7.84 8.52 4.25
CA PRO A 97 8.17 9.20 5.50
C PRO A 97 8.25 8.19 6.64
N GLN A 98 9.16 8.46 7.59
CA GLN A 98 9.47 7.55 8.70
C GLN A 98 8.21 7.10 9.47
N ARG A 99 7.31 8.03 9.78
CA ARG A 99 6.04 7.76 10.47
C ARG A 99 5.15 6.72 9.79
N MET A 100 5.10 6.69 8.46
CA MET A 100 4.36 5.66 7.71
C MET A 100 5.07 4.31 7.79
N ARG A 101 6.40 4.30 7.67
CA ARG A 101 7.21 3.07 7.75
C ARG A 101 7.08 2.40 9.11
N GLU A 102 7.17 3.18 10.19
CA GLU A 102 7.00 2.69 11.56
C GLU A 102 5.60 2.13 11.81
N ARG A 103 4.57 2.79 11.26
CA ARG A 103 3.19 2.29 11.35
C ARG A 103 3.04 0.93 10.67
N LEU A 104 3.53 0.79 9.43
CA LEU A 104 3.49 -0.46 8.68
C LEU A 104 4.23 -1.58 9.40
N GLU A 105 5.39 -1.28 9.98
CA GLU A 105 6.16 -2.24 10.78
C GLU A 105 5.38 -2.69 12.02
N ARG A 106 4.80 -1.75 12.76
CA ARG A 106 3.96 -2.05 13.93
C ARG A 106 2.77 -2.93 13.57
N GLU A 107 2.04 -2.59 12.51
CA GLU A 107 0.89 -3.37 12.03
C GLU A 107 1.30 -4.78 11.60
N ARG A 108 2.44 -4.93 10.92
CA ARG A 108 3.01 -6.23 10.54
C ARG A 108 3.34 -7.09 11.76
N ILE A 109 3.95 -6.51 12.79
CA ILE A 109 4.30 -7.22 14.04
C ILE A 109 3.02 -7.68 14.76
N LEU A 110 2.03 -6.80 14.88
CA LEU A 110 0.76 -7.12 15.53
C LEU A 110 0.02 -8.25 14.80
N ARG A 111 -0.09 -8.16 13.47
CA ARG A 111 -0.70 -9.22 12.65
C ARG A 111 0.00 -10.56 12.83
N ARG A 112 1.34 -10.57 12.80
CA ARG A 112 2.13 -11.81 13.00
C ARG A 112 1.88 -12.42 14.39
N ARG A 113 1.79 -11.61 15.45
CA ARG A 113 1.49 -12.08 16.81
C ARG A 113 0.10 -12.69 16.89
N GLU A 114 -0.88 -12.06 16.25
CA GLU A 114 -2.25 -12.55 16.21
C GLU A 114 -2.37 -13.88 15.46
N GLU A 115 -1.73 -14.00 14.29
CA GLU A 115 -1.67 -15.25 13.52
C GLU A 115 -1.01 -16.38 14.33
N GLN A 116 0.09 -16.10 15.04
CA GLN A 116 0.75 -17.09 15.89
C GLN A 116 -0.16 -17.56 17.04
N ARG A 117 -0.86 -16.62 17.67
CA ARG A 117 -1.84 -16.93 18.74
C ARG A 117 -2.97 -17.80 18.20
N GLN A 118 -3.50 -17.49 17.01
CA GLN A 118 -4.56 -18.29 16.39
C GLN A 118 -4.07 -19.69 16.05
N ARG A 119 -2.89 -19.82 15.43
CA ARG A 119 -2.28 -21.13 15.11
C ARG A 119 -2.08 -22.00 16.36
N ARG A 120 -1.66 -21.40 17.48
CA ARG A 120 -1.51 -22.11 18.77
C ARG A 120 -2.86 -22.62 19.29
N LYS A 121 -3.90 -21.78 19.30
CA LYS A 121 -5.26 -22.18 19.69
C LYS A 121 -5.81 -23.30 18.80
N ASP A 122 -5.63 -23.18 17.49
CA ASP A 122 -6.09 -24.18 16.53
C ASP A 122 -5.37 -25.51 16.74
N PHE A 123 -4.06 -25.48 17.03
CA PHE A 123 -3.29 -26.67 17.35
C PHE A 123 -3.77 -27.32 18.66
N GLU A 124 -3.91 -26.55 19.73
CA GLU A 124 -4.42 -27.03 21.02
C GLU A 124 -5.81 -27.66 20.88
N ALA A 125 -6.72 -27.03 20.15
CA ALA A 125 -8.06 -27.56 19.89
C ALA A 125 -8.02 -28.88 19.09
N ARG A 126 -7.13 -29.00 18.10
CA ARG A 126 -6.94 -30.25 17.33
C ARG A 126 -6.39 -31.37 18.21
N GLU A 127 -5.44 -31.07 19.09
CA GLU A 127 -4.86 -32.04 20.02
C GLU A 127 -5.91 -32.52 21.04
N VAL A 128 -6.71 -31.61 21.61
CA VAL A 128 -7.82 -31.97 22.51
C VAL A 128 -8.83 -32.88 21.80
N ARG A 129 -9.20 -32.54 20.56
CA ARG A 129 -10.11 -33.37 19.75
C ARG A 129 -9.52 -34.75 19.46
N ARG A 130 -8.22 -34.83 19.16
CA ARG A 130 -7.53 -36.12 18.91
C ARG A 130 -7.54 -37.00 20.15
N LYS A 131 -7.14 -36.45 21.30
CA LYS A 131 -7.12 -37.18 22.59
C LYS A 131 -8.51 -37.66 23.00
N ALA A 132 -9.55 -36.84 22.81
CA ALA A 132 -10.92 -37.23 23.09
C ALA A 132 -11.38 -38.42 22.22
N LYS A 133 -10.97 -38.44 20.94
CA LYS A 133 -11.26 -39.57 20.03
C LYS A 133 -10.53 -40.85 20.47
N GLU A 134 -9.24 -40.73 20.81
CA GLU A 134 -8.42 -41.86 21.30
C GLU A 134 -9.00 -42.45 22.60
N ALA A 135 -9.48 -41.61 23.53
CA ALA A 135 -10.13 -42.06 24.77
C ALA A 135 -11.44 -42.82 24.49
N GLN A 136 -12.29 -42.32 23.59
CA GLN A 136 -13.54 -42.98 23.19
C GLN A 136 -13.30 -44.34 22.52
N GLU A 137 -12.23 -44.48 21.73
CA GLU A 137 -11.87 -45.75 21.08
C GLU A 137 -11.37 -46.79 22.09
N ASN A 138 -10.65 -46.37 23.13
CA ASN A 138 -10.12 -47.27 24.17
C ASN A 138 -11.17 -47.73 25.19
N GLU A 139 -12.21 -46.94 25.47
CA GLU A 139 -13.29 -47.32 26.40
C GLU A 139 -14.34 -48.26 25.77
N GLY A 140 -14.35 -48.38 24.43
CA GLY A 140 -15.28 -49.25 23.69
C GLY A 140 -14.73 -50.62 23.28
N SER A 141 -13.48 -50.95 23.63
CA SER A 141 -12.84 -52.27 23.43
C SER A 141 -12.71 -53.03 24.74
#